data_AF-A0A3A0CXW0-F1
#
_entry.id   AF-A0A3A0CXW0-F1
#
_cell.length_a   1.000
_cell.length_b   1.000
_cell.length_c   1.000
_cell.angle_alpha   90.00
_cell.angle_beta   90.00
_cell.angle_gamma   90.00
#
_symmetry.space_group_name_H-M   'P 1'
#
loop_
_entity.id
_entity.type
_entity.pdbx_description
1 polymer ?
#
loop_
_entity_poly.entity_id
_entity_poly.type
_entity_poly.pdbx_seq_one_letter_code
_entity_poly.pdbx_strand_id
1 'polypeptide(L)'
;MAGQERSALFVIDVEIPPSQGIRFAGVFLVSACGVVVLLPLLYMIGAERSPAIVIGVAIAGTILTILVLLASQRTTKQRRRTLHQLARRNRIDACGTYIAEQLAEANGKDLIRSALEILIANGHYGACLRFRKTGSRLPDPSPPLEVSFPPVLLDEADIGFTRFAEGILGRADRIAESGSEAREEWALARRVRRNLAVNALGWGMRFLVGVQLILAVLESFEASRIDWRLVIWLAILFTGLFASETGILGKRHWFILPGGLLLRTPSRIPTRSSLALFDRRESALSLTESRLGSWTLCVANTVTIESTQVTSREADVLLRAWRSPLPPPPVEKLVDFT
;
A
#
# COMPACT_ATOMS: atom_id res chain seq x y z
N MET A 1 -12.10 -35.57 18.60
CA MET A 1 -10.88 -34.81 18.22
C MET A 1 -10.32 -35.31 16.89
N ALA A 2 -11.11 -35.24 15.83
CA ALA A 2 -10.69 -35.56 14.46
C ALA A 2 -11.47 -34.62 13.54
N GLY A 3 -10.83 -33.52 13.20
CA GLY A 3 -11.34 -32.45 12.37
C GLY A 3 -10.17 -31.57 11.96
N GLN A 4 -9.05 -32.21 11.57
CA GLN A 4 -7.95 -31.54 10.90
C GLN A 4 -8.43 -31.27 9.47
N GLU A 5 -9.41 -30.36 9.38
CA GLU A 5 -9.91 -29.85 8.12
C GLU A 5 -8.70 -29.33 7.36
N ARG A 6 -8.59 -29.83 6.14
CA ARG A 6 -7.66 -29.34 5.14
C ARG A 6 -7.97 -27.85 4.96
N SER A 7 -7.27 -26.98 5.67
CA SER A 7 -7.02 -25.60 5.25
C SER A 7 -6.20 -25.72 3.97
N ALA A 8 -6.86 -26.13 2.89
CA ALA A 8 -6.24 -26.23 1.61
C ALA A 8 -5.83 -24.81 1.24
N LEU A 9 -4.55 -24.67 0.98
CA LEU A 9 -3.93 -23.39 0.85
C LEU A 9 -4.25 -22.87 -0.55
N PHE A 10 -5.31 -22.06 -0.63
CA PHE A 10 -5.81 -21.51 -1.88
C PHE A 10 -5.32 -20.09 -2.08
N VAL A 11 -4.85 -19.82 -3.29
CA VAL A 11 -4.63 -18.46 -3.80
C VAL A 11 -5.88 -18.11 -4.62
N ILE A 12 -6.66 -17.15 -4.14
CA ILE A 12 -7.84 -16.69 -4.88
C ILE A 12 -7.39 -15.49 -5.72
N ASP A 13 -7.32 -15.72 -7.03
CA ASP A 13 -7.06 -14.68 -8.01
C ASP A 13 -8.34 -13.91 -8.28
N VAL A 14 -8.31 -12.64 -7.91
CA VAL A 14 -9.38 -11.70 -8.15
C VAL A 14 -8.90 -10.68 -9.16
N GLU A 15 -9.57 -10.65 -10.30
CA GLU A 15 -9.35 -9.64 -11.31
C GLU A 15 -10.22 -8.42 -11.02
N ILE A 16 -9.57 -7.31 -10.71
CA ILE A 16 -10.21 -6.03 -10.48
C ILE A 16 -10.22 -5.30 -11.83
N PRO A 17 -11.41 -5.04 -12.42
CA PRO A 17 -11.50 -4.18 -13.59
C PRO A 17 -10.91 -2.80 -13.26
N PRO A 18 -10.33 -2.09 -14.24
CA PRO A 18 -9.72 -0.79 -14.00
C PRO A 18 -10.71 0.15 -13.29
N SER A 19 -10.39 0.50 -12.05
CA SER A 19 -11.32 1.17 -11.14
C SER A 19 -11.87 2.46 -11.75
N GLN A 20 -13.20 2.63 -11.73
CA GLN A 20 -13.85 3.91 -12.04
C GLN A 20 -13.43 5.04 -11.08
N GLY A 21 -12.73 4.72 -9.97
CA GLY A 21 -12.12 5.69 -9.06
C GLY A 21 -11.15 6.68 -9.73
N ILE A 22 -10.55 6.32 -10.88
CA ILE A 22 -9.76 7.27 -11.70
C ILE A 22 -10.67 8.39 -12.25
N ARG A 23 -11.92 8.06 -12.60
CA ARG A 23 -12.90 9.06 -13.05
C ARG A 23 -13.29 9.97 -11.90
N PHE A 24 -13.50 9.46 -10.68
CA PHE A 24 -13.84 10.30 -9.53
C PHE A 24 -12.67 11.17 -9.03
N ALA A 25 -11.46 10.63 -8.95
CA ALA A 25 -10.27 11.41 -8.61
C ALA A 25 -9.95 12.43 -9.71
N GLY A 26 -10.13 12.08 -10.98
CA GLY A 26 -10.04 13.00 -12.11
C GLY A 26 -11.08 14.11 -12.03
N VAL A 27 -12.35 13.78 -11.76
CA VAL A 27 -13.43 14.77 -11.58
C VAL A 27 -13.17 15.66 -10.37
N PHE A 28 -12.70 15.12 -9.24
CA PHE A 28 -12.35 15.90 -8.06
C PHE A 28 -11.13 16.80 -8.30
N LEU A 29 -10.10 16.30 -8.99
CA LEU A 29 -8.91 17.09 -9.29
C LEU A 29 -9.22 18.17 -10.33
N VAL A 30 -10.04 17.85 -11.35
CA VAL A 30 -10.53 18.83 -12.33
C VAL A 30 -11.48 19.84 -11.69
N SER A 31 -12.33 19.44 -10.74
CA SER A 31 -13.20 20.38 -10.02
C SER A 31 -12.40 21.24 -9.04
N ALA A 32 -11.45 20.66 -8.29
CA ALA A 32 -10.61 21.38 -7.35
C ALA A 32 -9.64 22.32 -8.07
N CYS A 33 -8.93 21.85 -9.11
CA CYS A 33 -8.10 22.70 -9.95
C CYS A 33 -8.95 23.71 -10.71
N GLY A 34 -10.14 23.34 -11.18
CA GLY A 34 -11.10 24.25 -11.79
C GLY A 34 -11.48 25.36 -10.82
N VAL A 35 -11.83 25.05 -9.58
CA VAL A 35 -12.13 26.07 -8.55
C VAL A 35 -10.90 26.91 -8.23
N VAL A 36 -9.74 26.30 -8.00
CA VAL A 36 -8.50 27.00 -7.62
C VAL A 36 -7.92 27.85 -8.76
N VAL A 37 -8.11 27.47 -10.02
CA VAL A 37 -7.56 28.17 -11.19
C VAL A 37 -8.61 29.09 -11.84
N LEU A 38 -9.87 28.67 -12.01
CA LEU A 38 -10.92 29.53 -12.55
C LEU A 38 -11.35 30.63 -11.56
N LEU A 39 -11.37 30.42 -10.23
CA LEU A 39 -11.78 31.53 -9.34
C LEU A 39 -10.87 32.75 -9.49
N PRO A 40 -9.53 32.62 -9.41
CA PRO A 40 -8.63 33.75 -9.62
C PRO A 40 -8.78 34.36 -11.02
N LEU A 41 -8.98 33.53 -12.05
CA LEU A 41 -9.10 33.98 -13.43
C LEU A 41 -10.43 34.73 -13.67
N LEU A 42 -11.54 34.24 -13.10
CA LEU A 42 -12.84 34.91 -13.10
C LEU A 42 -12.84 36.18 -12.24
N TYR A 43 -12.09 36.19 -11.14
CA TYR A 43 -11.89 37.38 -10.32
C TYR A 43 -11.11 38.45 -11.10
N MET A 44 -10.05 38.06 -11.81
CA MET A 44 -9.26 38.95 -12.67
C MET A 44 -10.05 39.51 -13.85
N ILE A 45 -10.98 38.73 -14.43
CA ILE A 45 -11.77 39.12 -15.61
C ILE A 45 -13.07 39.86 -15.23
N GLY A 46 -13.64 39.59 -14.06
CA GLY A 46 -15.04 39.94 -13.75
C GLY A 46 -15.29 40.72 -12.46
N ALA A 47 -14.27 41.03 -11.65
CA ALA A 47 -14.46 41.68 -10.34
C ALA A 47 -15.21 43.02 -10.40
N GLU A 48 -15.23 43.72 -11.53
CA GLU A 48 -15.92 45.00 -11.66
C GLU A 48 -17.43 44.90 -11.94
N ARG A 49 -17.96 43.75 -12.39
CA ARG A 49 -19.34 43.68 -12.90
C ARG A 49 -20.34 42.93 -12.03
N SER A 50 -19.93 41.98 -11.19
CA SER A 50 -20.85 41.33 -10.22
C SER A 50 -20.12 40.32 -9.32
N PRO A 51 -19.82 40.65 -8.05
CA PRO A 51 -19.26 39.70 -7.09
C PRO A 51 -20.22 38.54 -6.77
N ALA A 52 -21.53 38.74 -6.98
CA ALA A 52 -22.54 37.72 -6.74
C ALA A 52 -22.39 36.49 -7.66
N ILE A 53 -21.93 36.68 -8.90
CA ILE A 53 -21.73 35.56 -9.85
C ILE A 53 -20.57 34.68 -9.39
N VAL A 54 -19.46 35.29 -8.95
CA VAL A 54 -18.27 34.55 -8.47
C VAL A 54 -18.61 33.72 -7.23
N ILE A 55 -19.35 34.32 -6.28
CA ILE A 55 -19.82 33.62 -5.08
C ILE A 55 -20.78 32.47 -5.45
N GLY A 56 -21.71 32.69 -6.39
CA GLY A 56 -22.64 31.67 -6.85
C GLY A 56 -21.96 30.45 -7.50
N VAL A 57 -20.96 30.68 -8.37
CA VAL A 57 -20.19 29.60 -9.01
C VAL A 57 -19.39 28.80 -7.98
N ALA A 58 -18.76 29.49 -7.03
CA ALA A 58 -18.02 28.83 -5.95
C ALA A 58 -18.94 27.91 -5.12
N ILE A 59 -20.08 28.43 -4.66
CA ILE A 59 -21.05 27.67 -3.86
C ILE A 59 -21.57 26.45 -4.64
N ALA A 60 -21.92 26.61 -5.92
CA ALA A 60 -22.40 25.52 -6.76
C ALA A 60 -21.34 24.41 -6.92
N GLY A 61 -20.07 24.79 -7.13
CA GLY A 61 -18.95 23.84 -7.20
C GLY A 61 -18.74 23.06 -5.91
N THR A 62 -18.84 23.73 -4.75
CA THR A 62 -18.71 23.08 -3.44
C THR A 62 -19.86 22.12 -3.18
N ILE A 63 -21.11 22.52 -3.49
CA ILE A 63 -22.30 21.67 -3.34
C ILE A 63 -22.18 20.42 -4.22
N LEU A 64 -21.80 20.57 -5.49
CA LEU A 64 -21.61 19.44 -6.39
C LEU A 64 -20.54 18.47 -5.84
N THR A 65 -19.43 19.00 -5.33
CA THR A 65 -18.35 18.20 -4.72
C THR A 65 -18.85 17.44 -3.49
N ILE A 66 -19.62 18.09 -2.62
CA ILE A 66 -20.23 17.46 -1.43
C ILE A 66 -21.22 16.37 -1.84
N LEU A 67 -22.07 16.62 -2.85
CA LEU A 67 -23.04 15.63 -3.34
C LEU A 67 -22.34 14.40 -3.93
N VAL A 68 -21.26 14.59 -4.69
CA VAL A 68 -20.44 13.49 -5.20
C VAL A 68 -19.80 12.69 -4.06
N LEU A 69 -19.27 13.36 -3.04
CA LEU A 69 -18.71 12.71 -1.85
C LEU A 69 -19.79 11.91 -1.09
N LEU A 70 -20.96 12.49 -0.85
CA LEU A 70 -22.07 11.83 -0.15
C LEU A 70 -22.64 10.64 -0.94
N ALA A 71 -22.74 10.75 -2.27
CA ALA A 71 -23.13 9.65 -3.13
C ALA A 71 -22.11 8.50 -3.03
N SER A 72 -20.81 8.82 -3.04
CA SER A 72 -19.75 7.82 -2.85
C SER A 72 -19.79 7.15 -1.48
N GLN A 73 -20.16 7.88 -0.42
CA GLN A 73 -20.28 7.31 0.93
C GLN A 73 -21.49 6.37 1.08
N ARG A 74 -22.64 6.73 0.50
CA ARG A 74 -23.86 5.89 0.58
C ARG A 74 -23.64 4.54 -0.09
N THR A 75 -23.00 4.50 -1.25
CA THR A 75 -22.69 3.24 -1.94
C THR A 75 -21.77 2.36 -1.09
N THR A 76 -20.74 2.91 -0.43
CA THR A 76 -19.89 2.13 0.50
C THR A 76 -20.66 1.55 1.68
N LYS A 77 -21.56 2.30 2.33
CA LYS A 77 -22.33 1.80 3.49
C LYS A 77 -23.29 0.66 3.11
N GLN A 78 -23.99 0.79 1.99
CA GLN A 78 -24.93 -0.23 1.53
C GLN A 78 -24.19 -1.53 1.17
N ARG A 79 -23.03 -1.42 0.51
CA ARG A 79 -22.16 -2.55 0.19
C ARG A 79 -21.64 -3.30 1.42
N ARG A 80 -21.24 -2.58 2.47
CA ARG A 80 -20.80 -3.19 3.74
C ARG A 80 -21.90 -4.04 4.40
N ARG A 81 -23.17 -3.61 4.30
CA ARG A 81 -24.31 -4.38 4.83
C ARG A 81 -24.53 -5.67 4.04
N THR A 82 -24.43 -5.61 2.71
CA THR A 82 -24.59 -6.80 1.85
C THR A 82 -23.46 -7.80 2.09
N LEU A 83 -22.22 -7.33 2.29
CA LEU A 83 -21.08 -8.18 2.69
C LEU A 83 -21.35 -8.94 4.01
N HIS A 84 -21.81 -8.25 5.05
CA HIS A 84 -22.14 -8.91 6.32
C HIS A 84 -23.29 -9.91 6.19
N GLN A 85 -24.27 -9.64 5.32
CA GLN A 85 -25.39 -10.57 5.06
C GLN A 85 -24.94 -11.83 4.31
N LEU A 86 -24.01 -11.71 3.37
CA LEU A 86 -23.50 -12.83 2.58
C LEU A 86 -22.44 -13.65 3.31
N ALA A 87 -21.59 -13.02 4.12
CA ALA A 87 -20.67 -13.72 5.01
C ALA A 87 -21.41 -14.69 5.94
N ARG A 88 -22.63 -14.34 6.39
CA ARG A 88 -23.49 -15.22 7.20
C ARG A 88 -24.03 -16.44 6.44
N ARG A 89 -23.94 -16.51 5.10
CA ARG A 89 -24.52 -17.59 4.28
C ARG A 89 -23.54 -18.72 3.92
N ASN A 90 -22.31 -18.74 4.45
CA ASN A 90 -21.37 -19.89 4.41
C ASN A 90 -21.14 -20.53 3.02
N ARG A 91 -21.12 -19.75 1.93
CA ARG A 91 -20.71 -20.26 0.61
C ARG A 91 -19.38 -19.61 0.19
N ILE A 92 -18.29 -20.35 0.34
CA ILE A 92 -16.91 -19.92 0.08
C ILE A 92 -16.75 -19.43 -1.37
N ASP A 93 -17.30 -20.17 -2.34
CA ASP A 93 -17.21 -19.81 -3.77
C ASP A 93 -18.00 -18.54 -4.11
N ALA A 94 -19.18 -18.38 -3.50
CA ALA A 94 -19.97 -17.16 -3.63
C ALA A 94 -19.29 -15.98 -2.93
N CYS A 95 -18.59 -16.23 -1.81
CA CYS A 95 -17.87 -15.21 -1.07
C CYS A 95 -16.65 -14.71 -1.86
N GLY A 96 -15.85 -15.60 -2.46
CA GLY A 96 -14.72 -15.21 -3.31
C GLY A 96 -15.13 -14.38 -4.53
N THR A 97 -16.14 -14.85 -5.26
CA THR A 97 -16.64 -14.17 -6.47
C THR A 97 -17.33 -12.84 -6.14
N TYR A 98 -18.05 -12.75 -5.03
CA TYR A 98 -18.69 -11.52 -4.59
C TYR A 98 -17.71 -10.51 -3.95
N ILE A 99 -16.74 -10.99 -3.16
CA ILE A 99 -15.63 -10.17 -2.66
C ILE A 99 -14.86 -9.58 -3.86
N ALA A 100 -14.65 -10.38 -4.91
CA ALA A 100 -14.05 -9.93 -6.17
C ALA A 100 -14.85 -8.81 -6.85
N GLU A 101 -16.15 -9.03 -7.02
CA GLU A 101 -17.07 -8.07 -7.65
C GLU A 101 -17.22 -6.77 -6.83
N GLN A 102 -17.15 -6.84 -5.50
CA GLN A 102 -17.18 -5.65 -4.64
C GLN A 102 -15.84 -4.91 -4.59
N LEU A 103 -14.71 -5.62 -4.71
CA LEU A 103 -13.37 -5.02 -4.78
C LEU A 103 -13.09 -4.30 -6.09
N ALA A 104 -13.73 -4.74 -7.17
CA ALA A 104 -13.79 -4.03 -8.45
C ALA A 104 -14.28 -2.57 -8.31
N GLU A 105 -15.21 -2.32 -7.39
CA GLU A 105 -16.00 -1.09 -7.38
C GLU A 105 -15.75 -0.14 -6.19
N ALA A 106 -15.05 -0.57 -5.13
CA ALA A 106 -14.84 0.22 -3.92
C ALA A 106 -13.38 0.68 -3.75
N ASN A 107 -13.17 1.83 -3.10
CA ASN A 107 -11.83 2.29 -2.71
C ASN A 107 -11.15 1.24 -1.82
N GLY A 108 -10.12 0.59 -2.37
CA GLY A 108 -9.75 -0.79 -2.03
C GLY A 108 -9.26 -1.09 -0.60
N LYS A 109 -8.83 -0.12 0.21
CA LYS A 109 -8.19 -0.42 1.51
C LYS A 109 -9.15 -0.99 2.55
N ASP A 110 -10.31 -0.35 2.77
CA ASP A 110 -11.28 -0.79 3.78
C ASP A 110 -11.89 -2.14 3.41
N LEU A 111 -12.02 -2.42 2.11
CA LEU A 111 -12.66 -3.63 1.64
C LEU A 111 -11.71 -4.83 1.68
N ILE A 112 -10.41 -4.65 1.41
CA ILE A 112 -9.39 -5.67 1.69
C ILE A 112 -9.39 -6.04 3.17
N ARG A 113 -9.45 -5.03 4.06
CA ARG A 113 -9.55 -5.24 5.49
C ARG A 113 -10.76 -6.09 5.86
N SER A 114 -11.95 -5.71 5.39
CA SER A 114 -13.18 -6.47 5.64
C SER A 114 -13.13 -7.89 5.05
N ALA A 115 -12.54 -8.08 3.87
CA ALA A 115 -12.37 -9.40 3.27
C ALA A 115 -11.49 -10.30 4.14
N LEU A 116 -10.37 -9.78 4.63
CA LEU A 116 -9.49 -10.51 5.56
C LEU A 116 -10.18 -10.82 6.89
N GLU A 117 -10.90 -9.85 7.46
CA GLU A 117 -11.70 -10.05 8.68
C GLU A 117 -12.75 -11.17 8.49
N ILE A 118 -13.42 -11.21 7.34
CA ILE A 118 -14.40 -12.26 7.01
C ILE A 118 -13.71 -13.63 6.89
N LEU A 119 -12.56 -13.71 6.21
CA LEU A 119 -11.81 -14.97 6.10
C LEU A 119 -11.43 -15.52 7.48
N ILE A 120 -10.92 -14.65 8.35
CA ILE A 120 -10.50 -15.02 9.71
C ILE A 120 -11.69 -15.42 10.57
N ALA A 121 -12.79 -14.66 10.51
CA ALA A 121 -14.02 -14.95 11.24
C ALA A 121 -14.64 -16.31 10.84
N ASN A 122 -14.43 -16.74 9.61
CA ASN A 122 -14.92 -18.02 9.08
C ASN A 122 -13.89 -19.16 9.21
N GLY A 123 -12.73 -18.93 9.85
CA GLY A 123 -11.71 -19.96 10.04
C GLY A 123 -10.90 -20.31 8.77
N HIS A 124 -10.95 -19.47 7.73
CA HIS A 124 -10.17 -19.64 6.49
C HIS A 124 -8.74 -19.16 6.66
N TYR A 125 -8.03 -19.73 7.62
CA TYR A 125 -6.62 -19.43 7.86
C TYR A 125 -5.74 -19.93 6.71
N GLY A 126 -4.66 -19.21 6.46
CA GLY A 126 -3.66 -19.51 5.44
C GLY A 126 -4.10 -19.13 4.04
N ALA A 127 -5.35 -18.72 3.86
CA ALA A 127 -5.86 -18.20 2.61
C ALA A 127 -5.07 -16.95 2.18
N CYS A 128 -4.80 -16.89 0.87
CA CYS A 128 -4.17 -15.74 0.25
C CYS A 128 -5.07 -15.19 -0.85
N LEU A 129 -5.49 -13.93 -0.71
CA LEU A 129 -6.23 -13.21 -1.74
C LEU A 129 -5.25 -12.42 -2.61
N ARG A 130 -5.32 -12.59 -3.93
CA ARG A 130 -4.48 -11.86 -4.87
C ARG A 130 -5.35 -11.03 -5.80
N PHE A 131 -5.27 -9.72 -5.61
CA PHE A 131 -6.03 -8.74 -6.36
C PHE A 131 -5.17 -8.14 -7.46
N ARG A 132 -5.44 -8.50 -8.71
CA ARG A 132 -4.69 -8.04 -9.88
C ARG A 132 -5.58 -7.18 -10.77
N LYS A 133 -5.01 -6.23 -11.49
CA LYS A 133 -5.72 -5.50 -12.53
C LYS A 133 -5.84 -6.35 -13.79
N THR A 134 -6.94 -6.19 -14.52
CA THR A 134 -7.10 -6.77 -15.85
C THR A 134 -5.89 -6.46 -16.74
N GLY A 135 -5.27 -7.51 -17.29
CA GLY A 135 -4.09 -7.39 -18.15
C GLY A 135 -2.74 -7.24 -17.42
N SER A 136 -2.70 -7.28 -16.09
CA SER A 136 -1.44 -7.29 -15.36
C SER A 136 -0.70 -8.62 -15.53
N ARG A 137 0.62 -8.53 -15.77
CA ARG A 137 1.54 -9.67 -15.96
C ARG A 137 2.16 -10.12 -14.63
N LEU A 138 1.38 -10.23 -13.56
CA LEU A 138 1.95 -10.92 -12.40
C LEU A 138 2.14 -12.41 -12.77
N PRO A 139 3.33 -12.99 -12.54
CA PRO A 139 3.54 -14.41 -12.80
C PRO A 139 2.50 -15.27 -12.08
N ASP A 140 2.15 -16.38 -12.72
CA ASP A 140 1.29 -17.41 -12.14
C ASP A 140 1.78 -17.83 -10.75
N PRO A 141 0.87 -18.31 -9.87
CA PRO A 141 1.21 -18.58 -8.48
C PRO A 141 2.38 -19.57 -8.38
N SER A 142 3.56 -19.00 -8.12
CA SER A 142 4.82 -19.71 -7.99
C SER A 142 4.74 -20.87 -6.98
N PRO A 143 5.49 -21.96 -7.20
CA PRO A 143 5.47 -23.12 -6.30
C PRO A 143 5.88 -22.72 -4.87
N PRO A 144 5.30 -23.36 -3.83
CA PRO A 144 5.65 -23.09 -2.44
C PRO A 144 7.12 -23.37 -2.15
N LEU A 145 7.70 -22.68 -1.17
CA LEU A 145 9.03 -23.03 -0.68
C LEU A 145 8.97 -24.28 0.17
N GLU A 146 9.68 -25.33 -0.23
CA GLU A 146 9.74 -26.60 0.52
C GLU A 146 10.96 -26.69 1.46
N VAL A 147 11.82 -25.68 1.42
CA VAL A 147 13.08 -25.63 2.18
C VAL A 147 12.94 -24.68 3.36
N SER A 148 13.50 -25.06 4.51
CA SER A 148 13.58 -24.19 5.69
C SER A 148 14.63 -23.10 5.48
N PHE A 149 14.35 -21.87 5.91
CA PHE A 149 15.27 -20.74 5.80
C PHE A 149 15.17 -19.84 7.05
N PRO A 150 16.26 -19.15 7.42
CA PRO A 150 16.23 -18.17 8.52
C PRO A 150 15.34 -16.97 8.17
N PRO A 151 14.85 -16.18 9.14
CA PRO A 151 14.07 -14.98 8.85
C PRO A 151 14.81 -14.03 7.90
N VAL A 152 14.15 -13.62 6.81
CA VAL A 152 14.73 -12.73 5.80
C VAL A 152 13.95 -11.42 5.77
N LEU A 153 14.63 -10.28 5.77
CA LEU A 153 13.98 -8.98 5.66
C LEU A 153 13.22 -8.88 4.32
N LEU A 154 11.95 -8.46 4.34
CA LEU A 154 11.12 -8.20 3.16
C LEU A 154 11.49 -6.83 2.57
N ASP A 155 12.71 -6.75 2.04
CA ASP A 155 13.25 -5.54 1.42
C ASP A 155 14.18 -5.85 0.24
N GLU A 156 13.80 -5.49 -0.98
CA GLU A 156 14.60 -5.64 -2.19
C GLU A 156 15.87 -4.77 -2.17
N ALA A 157 15.95 -3.77 -1.29
CA ALA A 157 17.17 -3.04 -0.99
C ALA A 157 18.17 -3.81 -0.11
N ASP A 158 17.73 -4.88 0.54
CA ASP A 158 18.55 -5.71 1.41
C ASP A 158 19.30 -6.79 0.62
N ILE A 159 20.56 -6.98 1.00
CA ILE A 159 21.46 -7.94 0.33
C ILE A 159 21.03 -9.37 0.68
N GLY A 160 20.59 -9.62 1.92
CA GLY A 160 20.11 -10.92 2.37
C GLY A 160 18.87 -11.36 1.59
N PHE A 161 17.89 -10.46 1.47
CA PHE A 161 16.71 -10.70 0.63
C PHE A 161 17.07 -11.00 -0.82
N THR A 162 17.96 -10.21 -1.41
CA THR A 162 18.35 -10.37 -2.80
C THR A 162 18.98 -11.74 -3.06
N ARG A 163 19.95 -12.14 -2.23
CA ARG A 163 20.60 -13.46 -2.33
C ARG A 163 19.60 -14.60 -2.16
N PHE A 164 18.71 -14.48 -1.17
CA PHE A 164 17.64 -15.44 -0.93
C PHE A 164 16.70 -15.57 -2.13
N ALA A 165 16.23 -14.44 -2.66
CA ALA A 165 15.36 -14.41 -3.83
C ALA A 165 16.05 -14.97 -5.09
N GLU A 166 17.34 -14.73 -5.29
CA GLU A 166 18.10 -15.28 -6.43
C GLU A 166 18.26 -16.79 -6.36
N GLY A 167 18.52 -17.32 -5.17
CA GLY A 167 18.59 -18.77 -4.92
C GLY A 167 17.25 -19.47 -5.17
N ILE A 168 16.14 -18.85 -4.77
CA ILE A 168 14.79 -19.40 -4.98
C ILE A 168 14.33 -19.31 -6.43
N LEU A 169 14.62 -18.18 -7.09
CA LEU A 169 14.15 -17.92 -8.45
C LEU A 169 15.05 -18.52 -9.52
N GLY A 170 16.09 -19.28 -9.13
CA GLY A 170 17.02 -19.92 -10.07
C GLY A 170 17.80 -18.93 -10.95
N ARG A 171 18.03 -17.70 -10.46
CA ARG A 171 18.75 -16.64 -11.20
C ARG A 171 20.19 -16.42 -10.73
N ALA A 172 20.69 -17.27 -9.84
CA ALA A 172 21.98 -17.14 -9.17
C ALA A 172 23.18 -17.02 -10.16
N ASP A 173 23.07 -17.58 -11.36
CA ASP A 173 24.22 -17.76 -12.25
C ASP A 173 24.69 -16.49 -12.99
N ARG A 174 23.92 -15.39 -13.02
CA ARG A 174 24.32 -14.19 -13.81
C ARG A 174 24.94 -13.04 -13.02
N ILE A 175 24.81 -13.03 -11.69
CA ILE A 175 25.26 -11.89 -10.85
C ILE A 175 26.56 -12.22 -10.12
N ALA A 176 26.85 -13.51 -9.90
CA ALA A 176 28.04 -13.97 -9.19
C ALA A 176 29.36 -13.50 -9.84
N GLU A 177 29.41 -13.30 -11.15
CA GLU A 177 30.61 -12.87 -11.89
C GLU A 177 30.86 -11.35 -11.89
N SER A 178 29.92 -10.53 -11.39
CA SER A 178 30.12 -9.08 -11.32
C SER A 178 30.86 -8.69 -10.03
N GLY A 179 31.95 -7.92 -10.16
CA GLY A 179 32.81 -7.45 -9.07
C GLY A 179 32.09 -6.64 -7.99
N SER A 180 32.74 -6.39 -6.86
CA SER A 180 32.14 -5.75 -5.67
C SER A 180 31.56 -4.36 -5.95
N GLU A 181 32.22 -3.56 -6.79
CA GLU A 181 31.75 -2.21 -7.15
C GLU A 181 30.46 -2.24 -7.98
N ALA A 182 30.38 -3.16 -8.95
CA ALA A 182 29.15 -3.36 -9.71
C ALA A 182 28.00 -3.76 -8.75
N ARG A 183 28.24 -4.65 -7.78
CA ARG A 183 27.19 -5.07 -6.82
C ARG A 183 26.64 -3.91 -6.00
N GLU A 184 27.48 -2.95 -5.60
CA GLU A 184 27.03 -1.76 -4.87
C GLU A 184 26.22 -0.82 -5.76
N GLU A 185 26.66 -0.56 -6.99
CA GLU A 185 25.94 0.26 -7.95
C GLU A 185 24.55 -0.35 -8.28
N TRP A 186 24.50 -1.67 -8.51
CA TRP A 186 23.26 -2.41 -8.71
C TRP A 186 22.35 -2.40 -7.46
N ALA A 187 22.91 -2.43 -6.25
CA ALA A 187 22.13 -2.30 -5.01
C ALA A 187 21.53 -0.89 -4.86
N LEU A 188 22.28 0.15 -5.18
CA LEU A 188 21.82 1.54 -5.14
C LEU A 188 20.73 1.79 -6.19
N ALA A 189 20.92 1.31 -7.43
CA ALA A 189 19.91 1.40 -8.48
C ALA A 189 18.59 0.70 -8.08
N ARG A 190 18.67 -0.46 -7.39
CA ARG A 190 17.49 -1.17 -6.86
C ARG A 190 16.78 -0.40 -5.75
N ARG A 191 17.53 0.19 -4.80
CA ARG A 191 16.97 1.09 -3.78
C ARG A 191 16.20 2.24 -4.40
N VAL A 192 16.80 2.89 -5.39
CA VAL A 192 16.16 4.00 -6.12
C VAL A 192 14.90 3.50 -6.84
N ARG A 193 14.96 2.36 -7.52
CA ARG A 193 13.79 1.77 -8.20
C ARG A 193 12.66 1.39 -7.24
N ARG A 194 12.96 0.75 -6.10
CA ARG A 194 11.98 0.42 -5.06
C ARG A 194 11.37 1.70 -4.48
N ASN A 195 12.19 2.67 -4.12
CA ASN A 195 11.72 3.95 -3.59
C ASN A 195 10.87 4.72 -4.62
N LEU A 196 11.21 4.66 -5.91
CA LEU A 196 10.38 5.22 -6.97
C LEU A 196 9.06 4.47 -7.10
N ALA A 197 9.05 3.14 -7.14
CA ALA A 197 7.84 2.35 -7.27
C ALA A 197 6.89 2.51 -6.07
N VAL A 198 7.45 2.51 -4.86
CA VAL A 198 6.69 2.60 -3.60
C VAL A 198 6.30 4.03 -3.26
N ASN A 199 7.16 5.02 -3.53
CA ASN A 199 6.94 6.43 -3.16
C ASN A 199 6.68 7.35 -4.35
N ALA A 200 6.34 6.86 -5.55
CA ALA A 200 6.11 7.70 -6.73
C ALA A 200 5.17 8.89 -6.48
N LEU A 201 4.08 8.65 -5.74
CA LEU A 201 3.15 9.72 -5.35
C LEU A 201 3.81 10.74 -4.41
N GLY A 202 4.67 10.27 -3.50
CA GLY A 202 5.46 11.11 -2.61
C GLY A 202 6.49 11.95 -3.36
N TRP A 203 7.13 11.40 -4.39
CA TRP A 203 8.06 12.14 -5.25
C TRP A 203 7.37 13.24 -6.06
N GLY A 204 6.21 12.95 -6.66
CA GLY A 204 5.41 13.96 -7.34
C GLY A 204 5.00 15.10 -6.40
N MET A 205 4.56 14.76 -5.18
CA MET A 205 4.23 15.78 -4.17
C MET A 205 5.45 16.58 -3.71
N ARG A 206 6.60 15.93 -3.48
CA ARG A 206 7.86 16.60 -3.12
C ARG A 206 8.34 17.54 -4.23
N PHE A 207 8.21 17.13 -5.49
CA PHE A 207 8.52 17.97 -6.64
C PHE A 207 7.59 19.19 -6.70
N LEU A 208 6.27 19.00 -6.58
CA LEU A 208 5.31 20.10 -6.53
C LEU A 208 5.59 21.07 -5.38
N VAL A 209 5.88 20.56 -4.18
CA VAL A 209 6.30 21.37 -3.03
C VAL A 209 7.59 22.13 -3.33
N GLY A 210 8.56 21.50 -3.99
CA GLY A 210 9.82 22.13 -4.40
C GLY A 210 9.60 23.29 -5.39
N VAL A 211 8.76 23.09 -6.40
CA VAL A 211 8.40 24.14 -7.37
C VAL A 211 7.70 25.31 -6.66
N GLN A 212 6.72 25.02 -5.81
CA GLN A 212 6.01 26.06 -5.05
C GLN A 212 6.95 26.82 -4.10
N LEU A 213 7.90 26.12 -3.49
CA LEU A 213 8.91 26.74 -2.65
C LEU A 213 9.82 27.67 -3.47
N ILE A 214 10.27 27.26 -4.65
CA ILE A 214 11.09 28.11 -5.55
C ILE A 214 10.33 29.38 -5.92
N LEU A 215 9.05 29.27 -6.30
CA LEU A 215 8.21 30.42 -6.62
C LEU A 215 8.06 31.36 -5.42
N ALA A 216 7.81 30.81 -4.22
CA ALA A 216 7.71 31.61 -3.00
C ALA A 216 9.04 32.31 -2.63
N VAL A 217 10.19 31.68 -2.92
CA VAL A 217 11.51 32.29 -2.75
C VAL A 217 11.68 33.46 -3.72
N LEU A 218 11.35 33.28 -5.00
CA LEU A 218 11.45 34.33 -6.02
C LEU A 218 10.55 35.54 -5.66
N GLU A 219 9.29 35.29 -5.30
CA GLU A 219 8.36 36.35 -4.85
C GLU A 219 8.89 37.10 -3.61
N SER A 220 9.50 36.38 -2.67
CA SER A 220 10.08 36.97 -1.46
C SER A 220 11.32 37.82 -1.76
N PHE A 221 12.15 37.40 -2.72
CA PHE A 221 13.29 38.18 -3.21
C PHE A 221 12.85 39.46 -3.91
N GLU A 222 11.89 39.37 -4.85
CA GLU A 222 11.35 40.54 -5.55
C GLU A 222 10.73 41.55 -4.59
N ALA A 223 10.01 41.08 -3.58
CA ALA A 223 9.37 41.93 -2.58
C ALA A 223 10.31 42.41 -1.46
N SER A 224 11.57 41.94 -1.41
CA SER A 224 12.55 42.21 -0.34
C SER A 224 12.00 42.00 1.09
N ARG A 225 11.04 41.07 1.24
CA ARG A 225 10.39 40.75 2.52
C ARG A 225 10.07 39.27 2.57
N ILE A 226 10.14 38.69 3.76
CA ILE A 226 9.79 37.29 3.99
C ILE A 226 8.26 37.17 3.99
N ASP A 227 7.71 36.48 3.00
CA ASP A 227 6.27 36.20 2.93
C ASP A 227 5.90 34.96 3.77
N TRP A 228 4.69 34.95 4.34
CA TRP A 228 4.18 33.83 5.13
C TRP A 228 4.05 32.56 4.30
N ARG A 229 3.83 32.70 2.98
CA ARG A 229 3.81 31.58 2.02
C ARG A 229 5.13 30.81 2.02
N LEU A 230 6.25 31.54 2.02
CA LEU A 230 7.59 30.95 2.06
C LEU A 230 7.77 30.12 3.35
N VAL A 231 7.34 30.67 4.49
CA VAL A 231 7.40 29.97 5.79
C VAL A 231 6.57 28.69 5.77
N ILE A 232 5.37 28.70 5.20
CA ILE A 232 4.53 27.50 5.08
C ILE A 232 5.17 26.46 4.19
N TRP A 233 5.67 26.83 3.01
CA TRP A 233 6.30 25.87 2.12
C TRP A 233 7.58 25.28 2.70
N LEU A 234 8.37 26.08 3.41
CA LEU A 234 9.50 25.59 4.21
C LEU A 234 9.05 24.60 5.28
N ALA A 235 7.99 24.90 6.02
CA ALA A 235 7.45 24.00 7.03
C ALA A 235 6.91 22.68 6.44
N ILE A 236 6.24 22.74 5.28
CA ILE A 236 5.76 21.55 4.57
C ILE A 236 6.94 20.72 4.06
N LEU A 237 7.95 21.35 3.46
CA LEU A 237 9.16 20.67 2.98
C LEU A 237 9.91 20.03 4.16
N PHE A 238 10.13 20.78 5.23
CA PHE A 238 10.78 20.30 6.44
C PHE A 238 10.03 19.11 7.03
N THR A 239 8.71 19.21 7.19
CA THR A 239 7.89 18.10 7.68
C THR A 239 7.94 16.92 6.71
N GLY A 240 7.89 17.12 5.40
CA GLY A 240 7.92 16.05 4.42
C GLY A 240 9.26 15.30 4.29
N LEU A 241 10.38 16.00 4.53
CA LEU A 241 11.72 15.43 4.56
C LEU A 241 11.95 14.72 5.90
N PHE A 242 11.77 15.45 6.99
CA PHE A 242 12.14 14.97 8.32
C PHE A 242 11.09 14.04 8.94
N ALA A 243 9.78 14.28 8.80
CA ALA A 243 8.78 13.38 9.41
C ALA A 243 8.80 11.95 8.84
N SER A 244 9.36 11.75 7.64
CA SER A 244 9.51 10.42 7.04
C SER A 244 10.78 9.68 7.48
N GLU A 245 11.83 10.40 7.88
CA GLU A 245 13.14 9.82 8.23
C GLU A 245 13.44 9.87 9.74
N THR A 246 12.99 10.90 10.45
CA THR A 246 13.31 11.11 11.88
C THR A 246 12.49 10.24 12.83
N GLY A 247 11.74 9.26 12.32
CA GLY A 247 11.54 7.98 13.00
C GLY A 247 11.29 8.05 14.51
N ILE A 248 10.46 8.98 15.00
CA ILE A 248 10.07 9.00 16.43
C ILE A 248 9.36 7.67 16.79
N LEU A 249 8.84 6.98 15.77
CA LEU A 249 8.23 5.65 15.86
C LEU A 249 9.06 4.54 15.20
N GLY A 250 10.30 4.82 14.78
CA GLY A 250 11.21 3.93 14.04
C GLY A 250 10.62 3.29 12.77
N LYS A 251 11.47 2.62 11.97
CA LYS A 251 11.01 1.89 10.78
C LYS A 251 10.46 0.53 11.18
N ARG A 252 9.24 0.22 10.72
CA ARG A 252 8.66 -1.12 10.81
C ARG A 252 9.41 -2.05 9.86
N HIS A 253 9.90 -3.16 10.37
CA HIS A 253 10.61 -4.15 9.58
C HIS A 253 9.75 -5.40 9.42
N TRP A 254 9.56 -5.82 8.19
CA TRP A 254 8.83 -7.03 7.84
C TRP A 254 9.83 -8.12 7.52
N PHE A 255 9.66 -9.30 8.08
CA PHE A 255 10.48 -10.47 7.80
C PHE A 255 9.61 -11.60 7.26
N ILE A 256 10.15 -12.27 6.25
CA ILE A 256 9.59 -13.45 5.64
C ILE A 256 10.03 -14.68 6.43
N LEU A 257 9.08 -15.54 6.75
CA LEU A 257 9.30 -16.82 7.42
C LEU A 257 8.68 -17.94 6.58
N PRO A 258 9.15 -19.20 6.70
CA PRO A 258 8.41 -20.34 6.18
C PRO A 258 7.00 -20.36 6.79
N GLY A 259 5.97 -20.27 5.96
CA GLY A 259 4.58 -20.34 6.41
C GLY A 259 4.08 -19.13 7.23
N GLY A 260 4.77 -17.98 7.18
CA GLY A 260 4.33 -16.82 7.95
C GLY A 260 5.08 -15.52 7.66
N LEU A 261 4.74 -14.50 8.44
CA LEU A 261 5.35 -13.18 8.42
C LEU A 261 5.64 -12.71 9.84
N LEU A 262 6.72 -11.97 10.02
CA LEU A 262 7.04 -11.31 11.28
C LEU A 262 7.12 -9.80 11.06
N LEU A 263 6.39 -9.04 11.85
CA LEU A 263 6.48 -7.59 11.90
C LEU A 263 7.20 -7.16 13.17
N ARG A 264 8.35 -6.51 13.01
CA ARG A 264 9.04 -5.79 14.09
C ARG A 264 8.65 -4.32 14.04
N THR A 265 7.93 -3.88 15.07
CA THR A 265 7.61 -2.48 15.28
C THR A 265 8.52 -1.93 16.40
N PRO A 266 9.34 -0.90 16.11
CA PRO A 266 10.14 -0.27 17.15
C PRO A 266 9.26 0.38 18.21
N SER A 267 9.63 0.24 19.48
CA SER A 267 8.97 0.94 20.58
C SER A 267 9.57 2.33 20.76
N ARG A 268 8.84 3.21 21.44
CA ARG A 268 9.38 4.48 21.95
C ARG A 268 10.50 4.27 22.97
N ILE A 269 10.54 3.10 23.61
CA ILE A 269 11.61 2.70 24.52
C ILE A 269 12.69 1.99 23.67
N PRO A 270 13.92 2.54 23.56
CA PRO A 270 14.96 2.04 22.65
C PRO A 270 15.32 0.56 22.81
N THR A 271 15.10 0.00 24.00
CA THR A 271 15.42 -1.38 24.37
C THR A 271 14.27 -2.36 24.18
N ARG A 272 13.12 -1.91 23.66
CA ARG A 272 11.97 -2.78 23.41
C ARG A 272 11.55 -2.65 21.96
N SER A 273 11.41 -3.78 21.28
CA SER A 273 10.67 -3.85 20.03
C SER A 273 9.46 -4.76 20.20
N SER A 274 8.34 -4.39 19.58
CA SER A 274 7.15 -5.22 19.53
C SER A 274 7.27 -6.14 18.33
N LEU A 275 7.17 -7.45 18.57
CA LEU A 275 7.10 -8.46 17.52
C LEU A 275 5.66 -8.91 17.36
N ALA A 276 5.17 -8.91 16.12
CA ALA A 276 3.89 -9.50 15.75
C ALA A 276 4.15 -10.62 14.74
N LEU A 277 3.91 -11.86 15.16
CA LEU A 277 3.99 -13.03 14.31
C LEU A 277 2.62 -13.28 13.66
N PHE A 278 2.63 -13.39 12.34
CA PHE A 278 1.49 -13.79 11.54
C PHE A 278 1.75 -15.20 11.00
N ASP A 279 1.43 -16.21 11.81
CA ASP A 279 1.42 -17.60 11.37
C ASP A 279 0.21 -17.81 10.44
N ARG A 280 0.44 -18.40 9.26
CA ARG A 280 -0.63 -18.73 8.32
C ARG A 280 -1.73 -19.61 8.95
N ARG A 281 -1.44 -20.36 10.01
CA ARG A 281 -2.43 -21.20 10.71
C ARG A 281 -3.51 -20.38 11.41
N GLU A 282 -3.25 -19.10 11.66
CA GLU A 282 -4.14 -18.19 12.40
C GLU A 282 -4.35 -16.86 11.67
N SER A 283 -3.77 -16.72 10.48
CA SER A 283 -3.72 -15.47 9.74
C SER A 283 -4.15 -15.65 8.29
N ALA A 284 -4.62 -14.58 7.67
CA ALA A 284 -4.93 -14.50 6.24
C ALA A 284 -4.12 -13.36 5.60
N LEU A 285 -3.76 -13.54 4.32
CA LEU A 285 -2.93 -12.61 3.57
C LEU A 285 -3.67 -12.09 2.34
N SER A 286 -3.43 -10.83 1.99
CA SER A 286 -3.90 -10.20 0.77
C SER A 286 -2.76 -9.46 0.09
N LEU A 287 -2.67 -9.60 -1.23
CA LEU A 287 -1.81 -8.80 -2.08
C LEU A 287 -2.66 -8.07 -3.10
N THR A 288 -2.56 -6.74 -3.11
CA THR A 288 -3.30 -5.91 -4.05
C THR A 288 -2.39 -5.08 -4.92
N GLU A 289 -2.52 -5.27 -6.23
CA GLU A 289 -1.76 -4.52 -7.20
C GLU A 289 -2.06 -3.02 -7.08
N SER A 290 -1.02 -2.26 -6.80
CA SER A 290 -1.06 -0.82 -6.63
C SER A 290 -0.65 -0.14 -7.95
N ARG A 291 -0.22 1.12 -7.92
CA ARG A 291 0.23 1.82 -9.13
C ARG A 291 1.70 1.47 -9.41
N LEU A 292 2.10 1.55 -10.68
CA LEU A 292 3.51 1.45 -11.10
C LEU A 292 4.20 0.11 -10.71
N GLY A 293 3.46 -0.99 -10.72
CA GLY A 293 4.01 -2.32 -10.42
C GLY A 293 4.40 -2.55 -8.96
N SER A 294 3.93 -1.70 -8.04
CA SER A 294 3.96 -1.96 -6.59
C SER A 294 2.73 -2.77 -6.18
N TRP A 295 2.84 -3.45 -5.03
CA TRP A 295 1.79 -4.24 -4.42
C TRP A 295 1.58 -3.78 -2.99
N THR A 296 0.33 -3.74 -2.55
CA THR A 296 -0.02 -3.57 -1.14
C THR A 296 -0.16 -4.95 -0.53
N LEU A 297 0.73 -5.28 0.40
CA LEU A 297 0.58 -6.42 1.31
C LEU A 297 -0.33 -6.00 2.47
N CYS A 298 -1.37 -6.78 2.73
CA CYS A 298 -2.15 -6.73 3.95
C CYS A 298 -2.15 -8.13 4.58
N VAL A 299 -1.89 -8.21 5.87
CA VAL A 299 -2.00 -9.44 6.65
C VAL A 299 -2.85 -9.18 7.87
N ALA A 300 -3.66 -10.16 8.23
CA ALA A 300 -4.57 -10.06 9.35
C ALA A 300 -4.54 -11.36 10.16
N ASN A 301 -4.66 -11.23 11.47
CA ASN A 301 -5.02 -12.31 12.39
C ASN A 301 -6.24 -11.88 13.21
N THR A 302 -6.61 -12.66 14.23
CA THR A 302 -7.78 -12.36 15.08
C THR A 302 -7.66 -11.06 15.89
N VAL A 303 -6.44 -10.51 16.03
CA VAL A 303 -6.15 -9.37 16.92
C VAL A 303 -5.83 -8.10 16.13
N THR A 304 -5.06 -8.23 15.05
CA THR A 304 -4.40 -7.12 14.36
C THR A 304 -4.45 -7.28 12.86
N ILE A 305 -4.46 -6.13 12.17
CA ILE A 305 -4.39 -6.05 10.71
C ILE A 305 -3.30 -5.04 10.38
N GLU A 306 -2.34 -5.48 9.59
CA GLU A 306 -1.17 -4.71 9.25
C GLU A 306 -0.97 -4.70 7.74
N SER A 307 -0.36 -3.63 7.23
CA SER A 307 -0.13 -3.49 5.79
C SER A 307 1.18 -2.76 5.49
N THR A 308 1.73 -3.07 4.32
CA THR A 308 2.92 -2.41 3.77
C THR A 308 2.89 -2.44 2.25
N GLN A 309 3.68 -1.58 1.61
CA GLN A 309 3.94 -1.68 0.18
C GLN A 309 5.12 -2.62 -0.07
N VAL A 310 5.05 -3.40 -1.13
CA VAL A 310 6.08 -4.33 -1.57
C VAL A 310 6.25 -4.26 -3.10
N THR A 311 7.41 -4.64 -3.61
CA THR A 311 7.65 -4.79 -5.05
C THR A 311 7.04 -6.09 -5.57
N SER A 312 6.89 -6.24 -6.90
CA SER A 312 6.44 -7.51 -7.49
C SER A 312 7.34 -8.69 -7.13
N ARG A 313 8.65 -8.46 -6.95
CA ARG A 313 9.61 -9.50 -6.57
C ARG A 313 9.44 -9.91 -5.12
N GLU A 314 9.29 -8.94 -4.22
CA GLU A 314 8.96 -9.16 -2.81
C GLU A 314 7.65 -9.91 -2.65
N ALA A 315 6.62 -9.52 -3.40
CA ALA A 315 5.32 -10.20 -3.41
C ALA A 315 5.43 -11.67 -3.84
N ASP A 316 6.20 -11.98 -4.89
CA ASP A 316 6.38 -13.37 -5.34
C ASP A 316 7.11 -14.23 -4.30
N VAL A 317 8.24 -13.74 -3.77
CA VAL A 317 8.99 -14.46 -2.73
C VAL A 317 8.14 -14.67 -1.48
N LEU A 318 7.40 -13.64 -1.07
CA LEU A 318 6.46 -13.72 0.04
C LEU A 318 5.37 -14.77 -0.20
N LEU A 319 4.75 -14.79 -1.38
CA LEU A 319 3.74 -15.80 -1.72
C LEU A 319 4.31 -17.21 -1.61
N ARG A 320 5.48 -17.46 -2.18
CA ARG A 320 6.13 -18.78 -2.09
C ARG A 320 6.38 -19.18 -0.63
N ALA A 321 6.87 -18.25 0.19
CA ALA A 321 7.13 -18.45 1.60
C ALA A 321 5.85 -18.68 2.42
N TRP A 322 4.80 -17.88 2.22
CA TRP A 322 3.51 -18.04 2.88
C TRP A 322 2.88 -19.40 2.58
N ARG A 323 3.07 -19.87 1.35
CA ARG A 323 2.59 -21.17 0.87
C ARG A 323 3.43 -22.36 1.33
N SER A 324 4.63 -22.13 1.87
CA SER A 324 5.55 -23.18 2.36
C SER A 324 4.83 -24.15 3.29
N PRO A 325 4.91 -25.48 3.10
CA PRO A 325 4.31 -26.45 4.00
C PRO A 325 4.95 -26.46 5.40
N LEU A 326 6.16 -25.92 5.53
CA LEU A 326 6.89 -25.86 6.80
C LEU A 326 6.25 -24.84 7.77
N PRO A 327 6.23 -25.14 9.08
CA PRO A 327 5.79 -24.17 10.09
C PRO A 327 6.79 -23.02 10.23
N PRO A 328 6.34 -21.84 10.70
CA PRO A 328 7.25 -20.78 11.08
C PRO A 328 8.15 -21.21 12.24
N PRO A 329 9.38 -20.67 12.33
CA PRO A 329 10.24 -20.92 13.48
C PRO A 329 9.56 -20.45 14.77
N PRO A 330 9.81 -21.15 15.89
CA PRO A 330 9.17 -20.83 17.15
C PRO A 330 9.67 -19.48 17.67
N VAL A 331 8.84 -18.81 18.47
CA VAL A 331 9.05 -17.42 18.89
C VAL A 331 10.37 -17.23 19.62
N GLU A 332 10.88 -18.24 20.34
CA GLU A 332 12.16 -18.14 21.06
C GLU A 332 13.34 -17.90 20.11
N LYS A 333 13.30 -18.44 18.89
CA LYS A 333 14.33 -18.20 17.85
C LYS A 333 14.20 -16.84 17.17
N LEU A 334 13.09 -16.14 17.41
CA LEU A 334 12.83 -14.80 16.87
C LEU A 334 13.25 -13.69 17.85
N VAL A 335 13.63 -14.04 19.09
CA VAL A 335 14.06 -13.08 20.12
C VAL A 335 15.37 -12.41 19.76
N ASP A 336 16.25 -13.08 19.00
CA ASP A 336 17.51 -12.50 18.49
C ASP A 336 17.29 -11.26 17.61
N PHE A 337 16.05 -11.03 17.16
CA PHE A 337 15.66 -9.86 16.38
C PHE A 337 15.05 -8.74 17.23
N THR A 338 15.02 -8.84 18.57
CA THR A 338 14.44 -7.80 19.45
C THR A 338 15.29 -6.57 19.65
#